data_AF-A0A6P1F132-F1
#
_entry.id   AF-A0A6P1F132-F1
#
_cell.length_a   1.000
_cell.length_b   1.000
_cell.length_c   1.000
_cell.angle_alpha   90.00
_cell.angle_beta   90.00
_cell.angle_gamma   90.00
#
_symmetry.space_group_name_H-M   'P 1'
#
loop_
_entity.id
_entity.type
_entity.pdbx_description
1 polymer ?
#
loop_
_entity_poly.entity_id
_entity_poly.type
_entity_poly.pdbx_seq_one_letter_code
_entity_poly.pdbx_strand_id
1 'polypeptide(L)'
;MTEQAERASKTGRRALLSGDSAADALAPWRIPTFAVLYAESSLPLESAGFAETDSPEATLRVVVPADRTIWATAAAWYPSGRTVDPLIAAWDLRQSGGSDADEAVDRLLDEELAWLR
;
A
#
# COMPACT_ATOMS: atom_id res chain seq x y z
N MET A 1 10.32 -5.22 0.73
CA MET A 1 8.88 -5.47 1.01
C MET A 1 8.00 -5.32 -0.22
N THR A 2 8.25 -4.34 -1.09
CA THR A 2 7.48 -4.10 -2.32
C THR A 2 7.28 -5.35 -3.18
N GLU A 3 8.33 -6.13 -3.43
CA GLU A 3 8.22 -7.38 -4.21
C GLU A 3 7.27 -8.41 -3.57
N GLN A 4 7.26 -8.53 -2.24
CA GLN A 4 6.34 -9.41 -1.53
C GLN A 4 4.89 -8.90 -1.66
N ALA A 5 4.68 -7.59 -1.54
CA ALA A 5 3.37 -6.97 -1.74
C ALA A 5 2.85 -7.20 -3.16
N GLU A 6 3.71 -7.01 -4.18
CA GLU A 6 3.35 -7.27 -5.56
C GLU A 6 3.02 -8.75 -5.81
N ARG A 7 3.79 -9.68 -5.23
CA ARG A 7 3.51 -11.12 -5.35
C ARG A 7 2.16 -11.48 -4.74
N ALA A 8 1.87 -10.98 -3.54
CA ALA A 8 0.58 -11.20 -2.89
C ALA A 8 -0.59 -10.58 -3.68
N SER A 9 -0.42 -9.37 -4.23
CA SER A 9 -1.47 -8.68 -5.01
C SER A 9 -1.95 -9.47 -6.24
N LYS A 10 -1.07 -10.30 -6.82
CA LYS A 10 -1.33 -11.11 -8.02
C LYS A 10 -2.09 -12.41 -7.74
N THR A 11 -2.33 -12.75 -6.47
CA THR A 11 -2.99 -14.02 -6.09
C THR A 11 -4.51 -13.97 -6.19
N GLY A 12 -5.11 -12.79 -6.28
CA GLY A 12 -6.56 -12.61 -6.35
C GLY A 12 -7.01 -11.72 -7.50
N ARG A 13 -8.31 -11.38 -7.47
CA ARG A 13 -8.97 -10.68 -8.58
C ARG A 13 -8.56 -9.21 -8.69
N ARG A 14 -8.47 -8.50 -7.56
CA ARG A 14 -8.12 -7.09 -7.50
C ARG A 14 -7.54 -6.73 -6.13
N ALA A 15 -6.36 -6.13 -6.14
CA ALA A 15 -5.71 -5.59 -4.95
C ALA A 15 -4.95 -4.30 -5.28
N LEU A 16 -4.86 -3.39 -4.32
CA LEU A 16 -4.11 -2.14 -4.40
C LEU A 16 -3.02 -2.12 -3.32
N LEU A 17 -1.81 -1.74 -3.73
CA LEU A 17 -0.69 -1.45 -2.84
C LEU A 17 -0.95 -0.17 -2.05
N SER A 18 -0.55 -0.14 -0.79
CA SER A 18 -0.57 1.05 0.08
C SER A 18 0.70 1.13 0.93
N GLY A 19 0.80 2.16 1.77
CA GLY A 19 1.90 2.39 2.72
C GLY A 19 3.26 2.42 2.04
N ASP A 20 4.27 1.78 2.65
CA ASP A 20 5.63 1.75 2.12
C ASP A 20 5.68 1.23 0.66
N SER A 21 4.84 0.25 0.30
CA SER A 21 4.86 -0.33 -1.05
C SER A 21 4.26 0.59 -2.11
N ALA A 22 3.28 1.43 -1.74
CA ALA A 22 2.78 2.47 -2.63
C ALA A 22 3.76 3.64 -2.72
N ALA A 23 4.31 4.07 -1.57
CA ALA A 23 5.28 5.15 -1.51
C ALA A 23 6.54 4.83 -2.33
N ASP A 24 7.06 3.60 -2.26
CA ASP A 24 8.19 3.12 -3.07
C ASP A 24 7.90 3.17 -4.57
N ALA A 25 6.65 2.96 -4.98
CA ALA A 25 6.25 3.00 -6.38
C ALA A 25 6.03 4.44 -6.91
N LEU A 26 5.58 5.35 -6.05
CA LEU A 26 5.19 6.72 -6.40
C LEU A 26 6.34 7.72 -6.19
N ALA A 27 6.98 7.68 -5.02
CA ALA A 27 8.03 8.60 -4.59
C ALA A 27 9.08 7.85 -3.74
N PRO A 28 9.95 7.02 -4.36
CA PRO A 28 10.90 6.17 -3.65
C PRO A 28 11.90 7.00 -2.84
N TRP A 29 11.80 6.90 -1.51
CA TRP A 29 12.63 7.69 -0.60
C TRP A 29 13.20 6.90 0.58
N ARG A 30 12.39 6.03 1.22
CA ARG A 30 12.84 5.12 2.29
C ARG A 30 12.77 3.67 1.87
N ILE A 31 13.52 2.82 2.57
CA ILE A 31 13.47 1.37 2.37
C ILE A 31 12.14 0.83 2.93
N PRO A 32 11.32 0.13 2.13
CA PRO A 32 10.05 -0.43 2.59
C PRO A 32 10.21 -1.51 3.67
N THR A 33 9.56 -1.32 4.81
CA THR A 33 9.63 -2.21 5.98
C THR A 33 8.35 -3.00 6.23
N PHE A 34 7.20 -2.50 5.75
CA PHE A 34 5.91 -3.14 5.93
C PHE A 34 4.99 -2.90 4.73
N ALA A 35 4.28 -3.92 4.29
CA ALA A 35 3.38 -3.82 3.14
C ALA A 35 1.91 -3.85 3.56
N VAL A 36 1.11 -2.98 2.94
CA VAL A 36 -0.36 -3.00 3.06
C VAL A 36 -0.97 -3.24 1.69
N LEU A 37 -1.92 -4.17 1.62
CA LEU A 37 -2.74 -4.44 0.45
C LEU A 37 -4.21 -4.25 0.79
N TYR A 38 -4.92 -3.45 0.02
CA TYR A 38 -6.38 -3.50 0.01
C TYR A 38 -6.84 -4.46 -1.07
N ALA A 39 -7.61 -5.47 -0.70
CA ALA A 39 -8.11 -6.50 -1.59
C ALA A 39 -9.64 -6.45 -1.66
N GLU A 40 -10.22 -6.76 -2.83
CA GLU A 40 -11.67 -6.75 -3.01
C GLU A 40 -12.36 -7.87 -2.20
N SER A 41 -11.65 -8.98 -2.03
CA SER A 41 -12.00 -10.18 -1.27
C SER A 41 -10.74 -10.76 -0.61
N SER A 42 -10.89 -11.83 0.18
CA SER A 42 -9.73 -12.60 0.67
C SER A 42 -8.84 -13.06 -0.50
N LEU A 43 -7.53 -13.12 -0.23
CA LEU A 43 -6.51 -13.55 -1.18
C LEU A 43 -6.02 -14.95 -0.79
N PRO A 44 -5.80 -15.88 -1.75
CA PRO A 44 -5.29 -17.23 -1.46
C PRO A 44 -3.77 -17.23 -1.23
N LEU A 45 -3.32 -16.57 -0.17
CA LEU A 45 -1.91 -16.24 0.08
C LEU A 45 -1.02 -17.48 0.33
N GLU A 46 -1.57 -18.55 0.90
CA GLU A 46 -0.84 -19.81 1.14
C GLU A 46 -0.25 -20.38 -0.16
N SER A 47 -1.00 -20.30 -1.26
CA SER A 47 -0.56 -20.77 -2.58
C SER A 47 0.64 -19.99 -3.14
N ALA A 48 0.90 -18.80 -2.60
CA ALA A 48 2.04 -17.95 -2.94
C ALA A 48 3.15 -17.97 -1.86
N GLY A 49 3.08 -18.92 -0.92
CA GLY A 49 4.12 -19.15 0.09
C GLY A 49 4.12 -18.14 1.24
N PHE A 50 2.97 -17.52 1.54
CA PHE A 50 2.79 -16.70 2.73
C PHE A 50 2.18 -17.55 3.86
N ALA A 51 2.47 -17.16 5.09
CA ALA A 51 1.86 -17.73 6.28
C ALA A 51 1.04 -16.64 7.01
N GLU A 52 -0.16 -16.97 7.44
CA GLU A 52 -0.98 -16.09 8.26
C GLU A 52 -0.47 -16.07 9.70
N THR A 53 -0.53 -14.90 10.33
CA THR A 53 -0.15 -14.72 11.72
C THR A 53 -0.90 -13.54 12.33
N ASP A 54 -1.13 -13.60 13.63
CA ASP A 54 -1.59 -12.53 14.51
C ASP A 54 -0.43 -11.73 15.12
N SER A 55 0.82 -12.09 14.79
CA SER A 55 2.01 -11.40 15.30
C SER A 55 2.05 -9.93 14.83
N PRO A 56 2.41 -9.00 15.73
CA PRO A 56 2.66 -7.61 15.34
C PRO A 56 3.87 -7.46 14.40
N GLU A 57 4.71 -8.50 14.27
CA GLU A 57 5.88 -8.54 13.39
C GLU A 57 5.54 -9.00 11.96
N ALA A 58 4.25 -9.18 11.64
CA ALA A 58 3.82 -9.48 10.27
C ALA A 58 4.39 -8.43 9.30
N THR A 59 4.94 -8.88 8.17
CA THR A 59 5.56 -8.00 7.17
C THR A 59 4.58 -7.53 6.08
N LEU A 60 3.42 -8.17 6.01
CA LEU A 60 2.37 -7.89 5.04
C LEU A 60 1.01 -7.94 5.75
N ARG A 61 0.18 -6.92 5.52
CA ARG A 61 -1.23 -6.90 5.92
C ARG A 61 -2.12 -6.81 4.69
N VAL A 62 -3.10 -7.71 4.61
CA VAL A 62 -4.15 -7.68 3.60
C VAL A 62 -5.46 -7.26 4.28
N VAL A 63 -6.10 -6.23 3.73
CA VAL A 63 -7.33 -5.64 4.24
C VAL A 63 -8.41 -5.81 3.19
N VAL A 64 -9.57 -6.35 3.57
CA VAL A 64 -10.79 -6.27 2.77
C VAL A 64 -11.61 -5.10 3.32
N PRO A 65 -11.59 -3.92 2.70
CA PRO A 65 -12.18 -2.73 3.29
C PRO A 65 -13.70 -2.77 3.20
N ALA A 66 -14.37 -2.31 4.27
CA ALA A 66 -15.79 -2.03 4.23
C ALA A 66 -16.10 -0.82 3.33
N ASP A 67 -15.24 0.19 3.38
CA ASP A 67 -15.30 1.34 2.49
C ASP A 67 -14.82 0.97 1.08
N ARG A 68 -15.75 1.00 0.12
CA ARG A 68 -15.48 0.69 -1.29
C ARG A 68 -15.06 1.91 -2.10
N THR A 69 -15.06 3.11 -1.53
CA THR A 69 -14.63 4.32 -2.24
C THR A 69 -13.15 4.30 -2.60
N ILE A 70 -12.33 3.54 -1.86
CA ILE A 70 -10.90 3.30 -2.13
C ILE A 70 -10.60 2.88 -3.57
N TRP A 71 -11.51 2.12 -4.21
CA TRP A 71 -11.33 1.67 -5.58
C TRP A 71 -11.60 2.79 -6.60
N ALA A 72 -12.55 3.67 -6.26
CA ALA A 72 -12.92 4.81 -7.10
C ALA A 72 -11.89 5.93 -6.99
N THR A 73 -11.40 6.22 -5.78
CA THR A 73 -10.33 7.21 -5.57
C THR A 73 -9.04 6.75 -6.22
N ALA A 74 -8.65 5.48 -6.04
CA ALA A 74 -7.49 4.92 -6.73
C ALA A 74 -7.62 5.04 -8.26
N ALA A 75 -8.78 4.74 -8.84
CA ALA A 75 -8.99 4.87 -10.28
C ALA A 75 -9.01 6.33 -10.76
N ALA A 76 -9.46 7.27 -9.92
CA ALA A 76 -9.46 8.69 -10.25
C ALA A 76 -8.04 9.29 -10.27
N TRP A 77 -7.20 8.88 -9.32
CA TRP A 77 -5.79 9.29 -9.27
C TRP A 77 -4.94 8.54 -10.29
N TYR A 78 -5.12 7.23 -10.38
CA TYR A 78 -4.32 6.33 -11.20
C TYR A 78 -5.23 5.36 -11.98
N PRO A 79 -5.76 5.75 -13.16
CA PRO A 79 -6.69 4.92 -13.93
C PRO A 79 -6.17 3.53 -14.32
N SER A 80 -4.85 3.39 -14.51
CA SER A 80 -4.15 2.11 -14.74
C SER A 80 -3.30 1.66 -13.54
N GLY A 81 -3.46 2.34 -12.40
CA GLY A 81 -2.59 2.23 -11.25
C GLY A 81 -2.78 0.94 -10.44
N ARG A 82 -1.73 0.58 -9.72
CA ARG A 82 -1.69 -0.59 -8.82
C ARG A 82 -1.73 -0.19 -7.34
N THR A 83 -1.81 1.11 -7.06
CA THR A 83 -1.73 1.71 -5.72
C THR A 83 -3.06 2.36 -5.37
N VAL A 84 -3.30 2.54 -4.06
CA VAL A 84 -4.33 3.46 -3.56
C VAL A 84 -3.97 4.91 -3.90
N ASP A 85 -4.88 5.85 -3.66
CA ASP A 85 -4.58 7.29 -3.79
C ASP A 85 -3.51 7.76 -2.78
N PRO A 86 -2.84 8.91 -3.04
CA PRO A 86 -1.77 9.41 -2.17
C PRO A 86 -2.15 9.60 -0.71
N LEU A 87 -3.40 9.95 -0.40
CA LEU A 87 -3.82 10.22 0.98
C LEU A 87 -3.94 8.92 1.77
N ILE A 88 -4.51 7.88 1.18
CA ILE A 88 -4.56 6.55 1.80
C ILE A 88 -3.15 5.96 1.90
N ALA A 89 -2.32 6.11 0.87
CA ALA A 89 -0.93 5.66 0.89
C ALA A 89 -0.14 6.34 2.02
N ALA A 90 -0.26 7.67 2.16
CA ALA A 90 0.36 8.45 3.22
C ALA A 90 -0.15 8.06 4.62
N TRP A 91 -1.46 7.82 4.76
CA TRP A 91 -2.03 7.34 6.01
C TRP A 91 -1.39 6.03 6.45
N ASP A 92 -1.37 5.02 5.57
CA ASP A 92 -0.78 3.71 5.88
C ASP A 92 0.74 3.77 6.03
N LEU A 93 1.42 4.66 5.30
CA LEU A 93 2.86 4.90 5.43
C LEU A 93 3.20 5.42 6.82
N ARG A 94 2.40 6.35 7.35
CA ARG A 94 2.60 6.83 8.72
C ARG A 94 2.41 5.71 9.75
N GLN A 95 1.50 4.78 9.50
CA GLN A 95 1.25 3.64 10.38
C GLN A 95 2.31 2.54 10.28
N SER A 96 3.15 2.52 9.24
CA SER A 96 4.27 1.56 9.15
C SER A 96 5.36 1.86 10.19
N GLY A 97 5.39 3.08 10.72
CA GLY A 97 6.33 3.52 11.74
C GLY A 97 7.74 3.73 11.21
N GLY A 98 8.70 3.82 12.14
CA GLY A 98 10.06 4.26 11.86
C GLY A 98 10.26 5.75 12.18
N SER A 99 11.48 6.12 12.55
CA SER A 99 11.81 7.50 12.94
C SER A 99 11.69 8.51 11.79
N ASP A 100 11.60 8.01 10.56
CA ASP A 100 11.55 8.76 9.30
C ASP A 100 10.15 8.73 8.65
N ALA A 101 9.13 8.17 9.32
CA ALA A 101 7.80 7.97 8.74
C ALA A 101 7.14 9.28 8.33
N ASP A 102 7.22 10.32 9.18
CA ASP A 102 6.65 11.63 8.89
C ASP A 102 7.37 12.30 7.70
N GLU A 103 8.70 12.21 7.63
CA GLU A 103 9.44 12.74 6.46
C GLU A 103 9.07 11.97 5.18
N ALA A 104 8.93 10.64 5.25
CA ALA A 104 8.52 9.84 4.10
C ALA A 104 7.10 10.21 3.61
N VAL A 105 6.19 10.53 4.53
CA VAL A 105 4.86 11.06 4.19
C VAL A 105 4.96 12.42 3.50
N ASP A 106 5.77 13.33 4.02
CA ASP A 106 5.97 14.64 3.40
C ASP A 106 6.53 14.50 1.98
N ARG A 107 7.51 13.62 1.76
CA ARG A 107 8.06 13.33 0.43
C ARG A 107 7.03 12.80 -0.55
N LEU A 108 6.21 11.85 -0.10
CA LEU A 108 5.14 11.28 -0.93
C LEU A 108 4.13 12.36 -1.34
N LEU A 109 3.68 13.17 -0.39
CA LEU A 109 2.67 14.20 -0.65
C LEU A 109 3.24 15.38 -1.46
N ASP A 110 4.49 15.77 -1.23
CA ASP A 110 5.14 16.82 -2.02
C ASP A 110 5.25 16.43 -3.50
N GLU A 111 5.56 15.15 -3.79
CA GLU A 111 5.63 14.64 -5.16
C GLU A 111 4.22 14.57 -5.79
N GLU A 112 3.29 13.88 -5.15
CA GLU A 112 1.97 13.57 -5.73
C GLU A 112 1.01 14.76 -5.75
N LEU A 113 1.23 15.77 -4.89
CA LEU A 113 0.41 16.99 -4.81
C LEU A 113 1.11 18.23 -5.38
N ALA A 114 2.27 18.07 -6.05
CA ALA A 114 3.02 19.18 -6.63
C ALA A 114 2.18 20.05 -7.57
N TRP A 115 1.22 19.45 -8.28
CA TRP A 115 0.34 20.11 -9.25
C TRP A 115 -0.76 20.98 -8.62
N LEU A 116 -0.97 20.90 -7.29
CA LEU A 116 -1.89 21.77 -6.56
C LEU A 116 -1.26 23.12 -6.15
N ARG A 117 0.03 23.31 -6.43
CA ARG A 117 0.81 24.52 -6.13
C ARG A 117 0.92 25.41 -7.38
#